data_AF-A0A918YDE9-F1
#
_entry.id   AF-A0A918YDE9-F1
#
_cell.length_a   1.000
_cell.length_b   1.000
_cell.length_c   1.000
_cell.angle_alpha   90.00
_cell.angle_beta   90.00
_cell.angle_gamma   90.00
#
_symmetry.space_group_name_H-M   'P 1'
#
loop_
_entity.id
_entity.type
_entity.pdbx_description
1 polymer ?
#
loop_
_entity_poly.entity_id
_entity_poly.type
_entity_poly.pdbx_seq_one_letter_code
_entity_poly.pdbx_strand_id
1 'polypeptide(L)' 'MALRKLGQDPENPEGKSPTVYLDDEKDTYLVQGWKVTDEDRRSQLDLPGHEDVVEIPRRMVQFFLEVNSGGDADA' A
#
# COMPACT_ATOMS: atom_id res chain seq x y z
N MET A 1 -12.58 -8.99 -10.51
CA MET A 1 -11.12 -9.14 -10.77
C MET A 1 -10.56 -7.83 -11.30
N ALA A 2 -10.70 -6.72 -10.57
CA ALA A 2 -10.24 -5.42 -11.03
C ALA A 2 -9.41 -4.75 -9.93
N LEU A 3 -8.08 -4.92 -10.01
CA LEU A 3 -7.16 -4.11 -9.23
C LEU A 3 -7.16 -2.69 -9.80
N ARG A 4 -7.69 -1.75 -9.03
CA ARG A 4 -7.74 -0.34 -9.41
C ARG A 4 -6.46 0.34 -8.93
N LYS A 5 -5.61 0.78 -9.87
CA LYS A 5 -4.43 1.58 -9.53
C LYS A 5 -4.89 2.92 -8.93
N LEU A 6 -4.57 3.14 -7.65
CA LEU A 6 -4.92 4.37 -6.93
C LEU A 6 -3.88 5.47 -7.18
N GLY A 7 -2.60 5.10 -7.19
CA GLY A 7 -1.53 6.07 -7.33
C GLY A 7 -0.17 5.43 -7.50
N GLN A 8 0.72 6.14 -8.18
CA GLN A 8 2.13 5.79 -8.35
C GLN A 8 2.96 7.03 -8.04
N ASP A 9 4.17 6.85 -7.49
CA ASP A 9 5.07 7.96 -7.22
C ASP A 9 5.45 8.70 -8.52
N PRO A 10 5.16 10.01 -8.61
CA PRO A 10 5.38 10.80 -9.83
C PRO A 10 6.79 11.39 -9.93
N GLU A 11 7.62 11.30 -8.88
CA GLU A 11 8.96 11.90 -8.85
C GLU A 11 10.05 10.95 -9.37
N ASN A 12 9.71 9.70 -9.71
CA ASN A 12 10.68 8.73 -10.22
C ASN A 12 10.51 8.47 -11.72
N PRO A 13 11.33 9.09 -12.62
CA PRO A 13 11.23 8.90 -14.07
C PRO A 13 11.60 7.49 -14.54
N GLU A 14 12.20 6.65 -13.68
CA GLU A 14 12.54 5.26 -13.98
C GLU A 14 11.40 4.26 -13.74
N GLY A 15 10.22 4.70 -13.26
CA GLY A 15 9.04 3.83 -13.16
C GLY A 15 9.15 2.67 -12.15
N LYS A 16 10.22 2.64 -11.36
CA LYS A 16 10.37 1.68 -10.26
C LYS A 16 9.65 2.26 -9.06
N SER A 17 8.61 1.54 -8.63
CA SER A 17 7.98 1.53 -7.29
C SER A 17 8.20 2.75 -6.40
N PRO A 18 7.15 3.30 -5.80
CA PRO A 18 6.04 2.55 -5.24
C PRO A 18 4.68 2.88 -5.86
N THR A 19 3.77 1.90 -5.83
CA THR A 19 2.44 1.97 -6.44
C THR A 19 1.41 1.37 -5.48
N VAL A 20 0.24 2.00 -5.36
CA VAL A 20 -0.89 1.50 -4.56
C VAL A 20 -2.01 1.09 -5.49
N TYR A 21 -2.60 -0.06 -5.21
CA TYR A 21 -3.74 -0.64 -5.90
C TYR A 21 -4.84 -0.93 -4.87
N LEU A 22 -6.10 -0.74 -5.26
CA LEU A 22 -7.28 -1.16 -4.52
C LEU A 22 -7.81 -2.43 -5.17
N ASP A 23 -7.96 -3.48 -4.37
CA ASP A 23 -8.73 -4.65 -4.73
C ASP A 23 -10.19 -4.38 -4.40
N ASP A 24 -10.98 -4.08 -5.43
CA ASP A 24 -12.40 -3.77 -5.32
C ASP A 24 -13.23 -5.00 -4.88
N GLU A 25 -12.70 -6.22 -5.06
CA GLU A 25 -13.42 -7.44 -4.66
C GLU A 25 -13.21 -7.79 -3.19
N LYS A 26 -12.01 -7.53 -2.68
CA LYS A 26 -11.64 -7.84 -1.29
C LYS A 26 -11.73 -6.64 -0.36
N ASP A 27 -11.96 -5.45 -0.91
CA ASP A 27 -11.85 -4.17 -0.20
C ASP A 27 -10.49 -4.04 0.52
N THR A 28 -9.41 -4.42 -0.18
CA THR A 28 -8.05 -4.40 0.39
C THR A 28 -7.10 -3.58 -0.47
N TYR A 29 -6.11 -2.97 0.17
CA TYR A 29 -5.06 -2.24 -0.54
C TYR A 29 -3.86 -3.15 -0.79
N LEU A 30 -3.43 -3.22 -2.05
CA LEU A 30 -2.16 -3.82 -2.42
C LEU A 30 -1.13 -2.72 -2.64
N VAL A 31 0.01 -2.88 -1.97
CA VAL A 31 1.08 -1.89 -1.98
C VAL A 31 2.33 -2.52 -2.57
N GLN A 32 2.84 -1.93 -3.63
CA GLN A 32 4.11 -2.30 -4.22
C GLN A 32 5.16 -1.27 -3.80
N GLY A 33 6.20 -1.71 -3.09
CA GLY A 33 7.30 -0.85 -2.63
C GLY A 33 8.64 -1.59 -2.59
N TRP A 34 9.61 -1.04 -1.88
CA TRP A 34 10.93 -1.66 -1.73
C TRP A 34 10.92 -2.66 -0.58
N LYS A 35 11.25 -3.92 -0.86
CA LYS A 35 11.32 -4.95 0.19
C LYS A 35 12.35 -4.56 1.26
N VAL A 36 11.91 -4.50 2.51
CA VAL A 36 12.79 -4.30 3.66
C VAL A 36 13.48 -5.62 3.95
N THR A 37 14.77 -5.68 3.63
CA THR A 37 15.65 -6.83 3.93
C THR A 37 16.46 -6.65 5.21
N ASP A 38 16.37 -5.47 5.82
CA ASP A 38 17.10 -5.13 7.04
C ASP A 38 16.49 -5.83 8.26
N GLU A 39 17.26 -6.72 8.89
CA GLU A 39 16.79 -7.53 10.02
C GLU A 39 16.51 -6.70 11.27
N ASP A 40 17.20 -5.58 11.48
CA ASP A 40 17.00 -4.70 12.64
C ASP A 40 15.63 -4.01 12.53
N ARG A 41 15.31 -3.44 11.36
CA ARG A 41 13.98 -2.89 11.07
C ARG A 41 12.89 -3.94 11.11
N ARG A 42 13.15 -5.15 10.58
CA ARG A 42 12.19 -6.26 10.63
C ARG A 42 11.97 -6.76 12.06
N SER A 43 12.97 -6.72 12.92
CA SER A 43 12.85 -7.11 14.34
C SER A 43 12.07 -6.10 15.17
N GLN A 44 12.01 -4.84 14.74
CA GLN A 44 11.13 -3.83 15.34
C GLN A 44 9.65 -4.01 14.94
N LEU A 45 9.37 -4.83 13.92
CA LEU A 45 8.03 -5.17 13.45
C LEU A 45 7.70 -6.62 13.87
N ASP A 46 6.47 -6.87 14.31
CA ASP A 46 6.04 -8.22 14.62
C ASP A 46 5.65 -8.94 13.31
N LEU A 47 6.65 -9.52 12.64
CA LEU A 47 6.49 -10.17 11.33
C LEU A 47 6.54 -11.70 11.47
N PRO A 48 5.41 -12.41 11.41
CA PRO A 48 5.41 -13.86 11.27
C PRO A 48 6.02 -14.26 9.93
N GLY A 49 6.61 -15.46 9.87
CA GLY A 49 7.47 -15.89 8.75
C GLY A 49 6.80 -16.01 7.37
N HIS A 50 5.49 -15.76 7.26
CA HIS A 50 4.77 -15.71 5.98
C HIS A 50 4.53 -14.28 5.48
N GLU A 51 4.97 -13.26 6.21
CA GLU A 51 4.77 -11.85 5.87
C GLU A 51 6.06 -11.18 5.38
N ASP A 52 5.89 -10.23 4.47
CA ASP A 52 6.97 -9.41 3.91
C ASP A 52 6.64 -7.94 4.06
N VAL A 53 7.64 -7.13 4.37
CA VAL A 53 7.50 -5.68 4.54
C VAL A 53 8.08 -4.98 3.34
N VAL A 54 7.33 -4.01 2.84
CA VAL A 54 7.79 -3.08 1.82
C VAL A 54 7.79 -1.66 2.39
N GLU A 55 8.84 -0.93 2.09
CA GLU A 55 8.93 0.49 2.39
C GLU A 55 8.19 1.28 1.30
N ILE A 56 7.32 2.19 1.75
CA ILE A 56 6.70 3.20 0.90
C ILE A 56 6.96 4.60 1.46
N PRO A 57 7.16 5.60 0.60
CA PRO A 57 7.36 6.96 1.02
C PRO A 57 6.05 7.51 1.58
N ARG A 58 6.16 8.27 2.68
CA ARG A 58 5.01 8.79 3.45
C ARG A 58 4.01 9.57 2.59
N ARG A 59 4.46 10.22 1.52
CA ARG A 59 3.57 10.91 0.57
C ARG A 59 2.55 9.97 -0.06
N MET A 60 2.80 8.67 -0.19
CA MET A 60 1.82 7.74 -0.75
C MET A 60 0.66 7.42 0.17
N VAL A 61 0.79 7.70 1.48
CA VAL A 61 -0.31 7.51 2.45
C VAL A 61 -1.56 8.28 2.04
N GLN A 62 -1.41 9.38 1.29
CA GLN A 62 -2.55 10.14 0.74
C GLN A 62 -3.45 9.29 -0.17
N PHE A 63 -2.92 8.28 -0.86
CA PHE A 63 -3.70 7.38 -1.72
C PHE A 63 -4.49 6.34 -0.93
N PHE A 64 -4.14 6.08 0.34
CA PHE A 64 -4.86 5.12 1.21
C PHE A 64 -6.03 5.76 1.95
N LEU A 65 -6.07 7.10 2.04
CA LEU A 65 -7.02 7.81 2.89
C LEU A 65 -8.43 7.97 2.28
N GLU A 66 -8.65 7.50 1.04
CA GLU A 66 -9.90 7.75 0.29
C GLU A 66 -10.81 6.51 0.18
N VAL A 67 -10.88 5.66 1.21
CA VAL A 67 -12.02 4.72 1.40
C VAL A 67 -12.66 4.97 2.77
N ASN A 68 -12.99 6.23 3.05
CA ASN A 68 -14.02 6.58 4.03
C ASN A 68 -15.08 7.48 3.40
N SER A 69 -15.60 7.05 2.24
CA SER A 69 -16.87 7.52 1.69
C SER A 69 -17.81 6.33 1.53
N GLY A 70 -17.86 5.49 2.57
CA GLY A 70 -18.83 4.42 2.77
C GLY A 70 -19.55 4.60 4.11
N GLY A 71 -19.76 5.85 4.53
CA GLY A 71 -20.81 6.16 5.48
C GLY A 71 -22.13 6.10 4.71
N ASP A 72 -22.59 4.88 4.46
CA ASP A 72 -23.99 4.60 4.16
C ASP A 72 -24.80 5.15 5.33
N ALA A 73 -25.29 6.38 5.14
CA ALA A 73 -26.32 6.95 5.98
C ALA A 73 -27.64 6.30 5.53
N ASP A 74 -27.86 5.04 5.93
CA ASP A 74 -29.16 4.39 5.83
C ASP A 74 -29.75 4.22 7.23
N ALA A 75 -30.75 5.06 7.51
CA ALA A 75 -31.98 4.85 8.27
C ALA A 75 -32.49 6.15 8.92
#